data_AF-A0A3M8AE66-F1
#
_entry.id   AF-A0A3M8AE66-F1
#
_cell.length_a   1.000
_cell.length_b   1.000
_cell.length_c   1.000
_cell.angle_alpha   90.00
_cell.angle_beta   90.00
_cell.angle_gamma   90.00
#
_symmetry.space_group_name_H-M   'P 1'
#
loop_
_entity.id
_entity.type
_entity.pdbx_description
1 polymer ?
#
loop_
_entity_poly.entity_id
_entity_poly.type
_entity_poly.pdbx_seq_one_letter_code
_entity_poly.pdbx_strand_id
1 'polypeptide(L)'
;MGFEFVWIIIGINILYVSFFTLRLLMVIKGYRVLASLLAMVEVFVYLKGLAIVLDNLDNPVNLAAYCIGWGMGVYIGSKIEEYLALGYVTLQVVVDSVDLDVPVRLREHGFGVTSWVAEGRDGHRLMMQVLTKRSNEKKLWQLIHEIAPKAFVISFEPKNLKGGFWVNRLRQ
;
A
#
# COMPACT_ATOMS: atom_id res chain seq x y z
N MET A 1 -37.27 16.65 -1.64
CA MET A 1 -36.38 15.60 -1.13
C MET A 1 -35.26 16.28 -0.37
N GLY A 2 -35.10 15.97 0.92
CA GLY A 2 -34.24 16.74 1.84
C GLY A 2 -32.75 16.47 1.67
N PHE A 3 -31.92 17.34 2.25
CA PHE A 3 -30.46 17.23 2.32
C PHE A 3 -29.97 15.88 2.89
N GLU A 4 -30.79 15.20 3.70
CA GLU A 4 -30.49 13.86 4.25
C GLU A 4 -30.25 12.81 3.15
N PHE A 5 -30.98 12.89 2.04
CA PHE A 5 -30.84 11.95 0.93
C PHE A 5 -29.49 12.09 0.23
N VAL A 6 -28.99 13.33 0.14
CA VAL A 6 -27.67 13.65 -0.44
C VAL A 6 -26.55 13.02 0.37
N TRP A 7 -26.64 13.07 1.70
CA TRP A 7 -25.65 12.43 2.59
C TRP A 7 -25.64 10.91 2.46
N ILE A 8 -26.81 10.29 2.30
CA ILE A 8 -26.92 8.85 2.07
C ILE A 8 -26.25 8.45 0.74
N ILE A 9 -26.49 9.21 -0.34
CA ILE A 9 -25.85 8.98 -1.64
C ILE A 9 -24.32 9.08 -1.52
N ILE A 10 -23.82 10.10 -0.82
CA ILE A 10 -22.39 10.29 -0.60
C ILE A 10 -21.81 9.11 0.18
N GLY A 11 -22.43 8.72 1.29
CA GLY A 11 -21.95 7.62 2.14
C GLY A 11 -21.90 6.27 1.40
N ILE A 12 -22.94 5.95 0.62
CA ILE A 12 -22.99 4.68 -0.12
C ILE A 12 -21.91 4.63 -1.21
N ASN A 13 -21.63 5.77 -1.87
CA ASN A 13 -20.59 5.86 -2.89
C ASN A 13 -19.19 5.75 -2.29
N ILE A 14 -18.94 6.39 -1.15
CA ILE A 14 -17.67 6.27 -0.44
C ILE A 14 -17.41 4.81 -0.08
N LEU A 15 -18.41 4.12 0.50
CA LEU A 15 -18.31 2.70 0.85
C LEU A 15 -18.05 1.85 -0.39
N TYR A 16 -18.85 2.03 -1.45
CA TYR A 16 -18.71 1.29 -2.70
C TYR A 16 -17.31 1.44 -3.30
N VAL A 17 -16.85 2.68 -3.50
CA VAL A 17 -15.55 2.96 -4.10
C VAL A 17 -14.39 2.49 -3.20
N SER A 18 -14.55 2.55 -1.87
CA SER A 18 -13.57 1.99 -0.94
C SER A 18 -13.46 0.47 -1.11
N PHE A 19 -14.58 -0.26 -1.18
CA PHE A 19 -14.57 -1.70 -1.43
C PHE A 19 -14.00 -2.06 -2.81
N PHE A 20 -14.33 -1.28 -3.84
CA PHE A 20 -13.77 -1.43 -5.19
C PHE A 20 -12.23 -1.37 -5.16
N THR A 21 -11.67 -0.37 -4.47
CA THR A 21 -10.23 -0.20 -4.31
C THR A 21 -9.62 -1.39 -3.56
N LEU A 22 -10.23 -1.81 -2.46
CA LEU A 22 -9.77 -2.98 -1.68
C LEU A 22 -9.77 -4.26 -2.51
N ARG A 23 -10.85 -4.53 -3.26
CA ARG A 23 -10.94 -5.67 -4.17
C ARG A 23 -9.81 -5.63 -5.20
N LEU A 24 -9.62 -4.48 -5.85
CA LEU A 24 -8.59 -4.30 -6.87
C LEU A 24 -7.20 -4.65 -6.31
N LEU A 25 -6.89 -4.18 -5.10
CA LEU A 25 -5.64 -4.50 -4.42
C LEU A 25 -5.49 -5.98 -4.10
N MET A 26 -6.56 -6.63 -3.63
CA MET A 26 -6.55 -8.07 -3.38
C MET A 26 -6.27 -8.88 -4.65
N VAL A 27 -6.81 -8.46 -5.81
CA VAL A 27 -6.52 -9.07 -7.11
C VAL A 27 -5.04 -8.92 -7.48
N ILE A 28 -4.49 -7.69 -7.38
CA ILE A 28 -3.09 -7.40 -7.71
C ILE A 28 -2.14 -8.21 -6.81
N LYS A 29 -2.45 -8.35 -5.52
CA LYS A 29 -1.66 -9.11 -4.55
C LYS A 29 -1.89 -10.64 -4.62
N GLY A 30 -2.80 -11.11 -5.49
CA GLY A 30 -3.03 -12.53 -5.73
C GLY A 30 -3.97 -13.24 -4.75
N TYR A 31 -4.69 -12.51 -3.89
CA TYR A 31 -5.70 -13.05 -2.98
C TYR A 31 -7.02 -13.38 -3.71
N ARG A 32 -6.96 -14.34 -4.63
CA ARG A 32 -8.05 -14.63 -5.60
C ARG A 32 -9.40 -14.91 -4.93
N VAL A 33 -9.44 -15.76 -3.90
CA VAL A 33 -10.70 -16.14 -3.25
C VAL A 33 -11.34 -14.98 -2.49
N LEU A 34 -10.55 -14.25 -1.71
CA LEU A 34 -11.04 -13.07 -0.97
C LEU A 34 -11.51 -11.98 -1.93
N ALA A 35 -10.76 -11.73 -3.01
CA ALA A 35 -11.15 -10.79 -4.05
C ALA A 35 -12.49 -11.16 -4.71
N SER A 36 -12.70 -12.44 -5.03
CA SER A 36 -13.95 -12.91 -5.63
C SER A 36 -15.16 -12.77 -4.70
N LEU A 37 -15.01 -13.13 -3.41
CA LEU A 37 -16.08 -12.96 -2.42
C LEU A 37 -16.42 -11.48 -2.21
N LEU A 38 -15.40 -10.64 -2.10
CA LEU A 38 -15.58 -9.21 -1.91
C LEU A 38 -16.24 -8.56 -3.13
N ALA A 39 -15.88 -9.00 -4.35
CA ALA A 39 -16.53 -8.56 -5.59
C ALA A 39 -18.02 -8.93 -5.65
N MET A 40 -18.40 -10.12 -5.16
CA MET A 40 -19.80 -10.55 -5.13
C MET A 40 -20.65 -9.64 -4.24
N VAL A 41 -20.15 -9.32 -3.04
CA VAL A 41 -20.82 -8.41 -2.11
C VAL A 41 -20.84 -6.98 -2.65
N GLU A 42 -19.74 -6.53 -3.23
CA GLU A 42 -19.59 -5.20 -3.83
C GLU A 42 -20.63 -4.96 -4.94
N VAL A 43 -20.81 -5.92 -5.86
CA VAL A 43 -21.79 -5.79 -6.95
C VAL A 43 -23.22 -5.73 -6.41
N PHE A 44 -23.55 -6.47 -5.34
CA PHE A 44 -24.86 -6.39 -4.71
C PHE A 44 -25.14 -4.99 -4.14
N VAL A 45 -24.17 -4.41 -3.44
CA VAL A 45 -24.25 -3.03 -2.91
C VAL A 45 -24.35 -2.02 -4.04
N TYR A 46 -23.57 -2.21 -5.11
CA TYR A 46 -23.58 -1.34 -6.29
C TYR A 46 -24.95 -1.31 -6.97
N LEU A 47 -25.56 -2.46 -7.24
CA LEU A 47 -26.86 -2.54 -7.90
C LEU A 47 -27.94 -1.84 -7.05
N LYS A 48 -27.90 -2.00 -5.73
CA LYS A 48 -28.82 -1.31 -4.81
C LYS A 48 -28.57 0.20 -4.77
N GLY A 49 -27.31 0.64 -4.69
CA GLY A 49 -26.95 2.06 -4.70
C GLY A 49 -27.26 2.75 -6.02
N LEU A 50 -26.99 2.08 -7.14
CA LEU A 50 -27.25 2.58 -8.49
C LEU A 50 -28.75 2.80 -8.70
N ALA A 51 -29.61 1.89 -8.26
CA ALA A 51 -31.07 2.06 -8.35
C ALA A 51 -31.53 3.36 -7.66
N ILE A 52 -31.00 3.64 -6.45
CA ILE A 52 -31.34 4.85 -5.68
C ILE A 52 -30.89 6.12 -6.41
N VAL A 53 -29.73 6.10 -7.07
CA VAL A 53 -29.18 7.23 -7.81
C VAL A 53 -29.94 7.45 -9.13
N LEU A 54 -30.26 6.38 -9.85
CA LEU A 54 -31.02 6.43 -11.11
C LEU A 54 -32.43 7.00 -10.91
N ASP A 55 -33.09 6.66 -9.81
CA ASP A 55 -34.41 7.20 -9.46
C ASP A 55 -34.39 8.71 -9.13
N ASN A 56 -33.21 9.31 -8.96
CA ASN A 56 -33.02 10.67 -8.46
C ASN A 56 -32.11 11.55 -9.35
N LEU A 57 -31.96 11.16 -10.60
CA LEU A 57 -31.04 11.78 -11.56
C LEU A 57 -31.52 13.15 -12.09
N ASP A 58 -32.80 13.46 -11.93
CA ASP A 58 -33.40 14.72 -12.38
C ASP A 58 -32.89 15.95 -11.59
N ASN A 59 -32.19 15.74 -10.48
CA ASN A 59 -31.62 16.82 -9.68
C ASN A 59 -30.10 16.96 -9.87
N PRO A 60 -29.60 18.08 -10.43
CA PRO A 60 -28.17 18.30 -10.64
C PRO A 60 -27.34 18.27 -9.33
N VAL A 61 -27.95 18.54 -8.17
CA VAL A 61 -27.30 18.46 -6.87
C VAL A 61 -26.95 17.02 -6.49
N ASN A 62 -27.82 16.06 -6.80
CA ASN A 62 -27.57 14.64 -6.53
C ASN A 62 -26.44 14.10 -7.41
N LEU A 63 -26.37 14.56 -8.67
CA LEU A 63 -25.27 14.22 -9.57
C LEU A 63 -23.93 14.77 -9.06
N ALA A 64 -23.89 16.02 -8.60
CA ALA A 64 -22.69 16.60 -8.02
C ALA A 64 -22.24 15.84 -6.75
N ALA A 65 -23.19 15.48 -5.88
CA ALA A 65 -22.93 14.69 -4.69
C ALA A 65 -22.37 13.30 -5.01
N TYR A 66 -22.85 12.66 -6.08
CA TYR A 66 -22.31 11.38 -6.57
C TYR A 66 -20.84 11.53 -7.00
N CYS A 67 -20.52 12.54 -7.82
CA CYS A 67 -19.15 12.81 -8.26
C CYS A 67 -18.19 13.07 -7.09
N ILE A 68 -18.64 13.87 -6.11
CA ILE A 68 -17.85 14.18 -4.90
C ILE A 68 -17.66 12.92 -4.06
N GLY A 69 -18.74 12.18 -3.80
CA GLY A 69 -18.71 10.94 -3.03
C GLY A 69 -17.77 9.90 -3.65
N TRP A 70 -17.76 9.80 -4.98
CA TRP A 70 -16.83 8.93 -5.70
C TRP A 70 -15.37 9.34 -5.48
N GLY A 71 -15.03 10.61 -5.69
CA GLY A 71 -13.67 11.11 -5.50
C GLY A 71 -13.18 10.93 -4.06
N MET A 72 -14.04 11.21 -3.08
CA MET A 72 -13.73 11.01 -1.66
C MET A 72 -13.57 9.53 -1.33
N GLY A 73 -14.39 8.66 -1.93
CA GLY A 73 -14.26 7.21 -1.81
C GLY A 73 -12.92 6.67 -2.33
N VAL A 74 -12.41 7.21 -3.44
CA VAL A 74 -11.07 6.83 -3.94
C VAL A 74 -9.99 7.25 -2.93
N TYR A 75 -10.07 8.47 -2.41
CA TYR A 75 -9.10 8.96 -1.42
C TYR A 75 -9.10 8.12 -0.14
N ILE A 76 -10.29 7.84 0.40
CA ILE A 76 -10.45 7.00 1.61
C ILE A 76 -9.98 5.57 1.32
N GLY A 77 -10.37 4.99 0.18
CA GLY A 77 -9.91 3.67 -0.23
C GLY A 77 -8.39 3.56 -0.32
N SER A 78 -7.72 4.57 -0.88
CA SER A 78 -6.26 4.66 -0.92
C SER A 78 -5.63 4.81 0.48
N LYS A 79 -6.28 5.52 1.40
CA LYS A 79 -5.83 5.57 2.80
C LYS A 79 -5.98 4.23 3.52
N ILE A 80 -7.06 3.50 3.26
CA ILE A 80 -7.27 2.16 3.83
C ILE A 80 -6.22 1.19 3.28
N GLU A 81 -5.87 1.28 1.99
CA GLU A 81 -4.74 0.54 1.41
C GLU A 81 -3.44 0.80 2.16
N GLU A 82 -3.09 2.08 2.33
CA GLU A 82 -1.86 2.49 2.99
C GLU A 82 -1.79 1.90 4.41
N TYR A 83 -2.93 1.89 5.12
CA TYR A 83 -3.05 1.32 6.46
C TYR A 83 -2.96 -0.21 6.49
N LEU A 84 -3.60 -0.90 5.53
CA LEU A 84 -3.55 -2.35 5.40
C LEU A 84 -2.13 -2.86 5.15
N ALA A 85 -1.26 -2.03 4.55
CA ALA A 85 0.17 -2.26 4.37
C ALA A 85 0.48 -3.71 3.93
N LEU A 86 -0.29 -4.18 2.94
CA LEU A 86 -0.26 -5.58 2.52
C LEU A 86 0.96 -5.88 1.64
N GLY A 87 1.65 -6.96 2.01
CA GLY A 87 2.75 -7.51 1.24
C GLY A 87 4.13 -7.09 1.75
N TYR A 88 5.10 -7.16 0.85
CA TYR A 88 6.51 -6.96 1.13
C TYR A 88 7.08 -5.91 0.21
N VAL A 89 8.18 -5.33 0.66
CA VAL A 89 8.93 -4.32 -0.08
C VAL A 89 10.41 -4.60 0.11
N THR A 90 11.17 -4.41 -0.96
CA THR A 90 12.63 -4.52 -0.96
C THR A 90 13.19 -3.12 -1.04
N LEU A 91 13.88 -2.67 0.00
CA LEU A 91 14.62 -1.42 -0.03
C LEU A 91 16.04 -1.72 -0.49
N GLN A 92 16.46 -1.02 -1.54
CA GLN A 92 17.86 -0.92 -1.91
C GLN A 92 18.43 0.35 -1.30
N VAL A 93 19.52 0.22 -0.55
CA VAL A 93 20.16 1.30 0.17
C VAL A 93 21.60 1.38 -0.30
N VAL A 94 22.04 2.56 -0.69
CA VAL A 94 23.40 2.85 -1.13
C VAL A 94 24.02 3.85 -0.15
N VAL A 95 25.14 3.46 0.46
CA VAL A 95 25.88 4.32 1.40
C VAL A 95 27.34 4.42 1.00
N ASP A 96 27.97 5.50 1.42
CA ASP A 96 29.42 5.66 1.28
C ASP A 96 30.15 4.64 2.14
N SER A 97 31.12 3.95 1.53
CA SER A 97 31.78 2.78 2.10
C SER A 97 32.79 3.10 3.22
N VAL A 98 32.75 4.30 3.79
CA VAL A 98 33.91 4.82 4.53
C VAL A 98 33.98 4.29 5.96
N ASP A 99 32.88 4.19 6.73
CA ASP A 99 32.99 3.81 8.17
C ASP A 99 31.68 3.27 8.80
N LEU A 100 30.77 2.72 8.01
CA LEU A 100 29.40 2.48 8.46
C LEU A 100 29.07 0.98 8.63
N ASP A 101 29.00 0.54 9.89
CA ASP A 101 28.41 -0.75 10.33
C ASP A 101 26.86 -0.80 10.15
N VAL A 102 26.33 -0.12 9.13
CA VAL A 102 24.89 -0.07 8.81
C VAL A 102 24.30 -1.48 8.66
N PRO A 103 24.94 -2.43 7.93
CA PRO A 103 24.39 -3.78 7.84
C PRO A 103 24.28 -4.49 9.19
N VAL A 104 25.21 -4.25 10.12
CA VAL A 104 25.21 -4.86 11.45
C VAL A 104 24.07 -4.28 12.28
N ARG A 105 23.96 -2.95 12.35
CA ARG A 105 22.90 -2.28 13.09
C ARG A 105 21.51 -2.63 12.57
N LEU A 106 21.31 -2.71 11.25
CA LEU A 106 20.03 -3.13 10.69
C LEU A 106 19.67 -4.57 11.07
N ARG A 107 20.66 -5.49 11.15
CA ARG A 107 20.44 -6.86 11.61
C ARG A 107 20.11 -6.94 13.09
N GLU A 108 20.73 -6.13 13.94
CA GLU A 108 20.40 -6.02 15.36
C GLU A 108 18.95 -5.57 15.59
N HIS A 109 18.42 -4.72 14.71
CA HIS A 109 17.02 -4.30 14.70
C HIS A 109 16.07 -5.34 14.06
N GLY A 110 16.57 -6.53 13.74
CA GLY A 110 15.79 -7.67 13.26
C GLY A 110 15.54 -7.70 11.75
N PHE A 111 16.14 -6.79 10.98
CA PHE A 111 16.02 -6.76 9.51
C PHE A 111 17.00 -7.71 8.83
N GLY A 112 16.50 -8.48 7.85
CA GLY A 112 17.36 -9.30 6.99
C GLY A 112 18.04 -8.44 5.93
N VAL A 113 19.35 -8.27 6.05
CA VAL A 113 20.16 -7.42 5.14
C VAL A 113 21.16 -8.25 4.36
N THR A 114 21.11 -8.14 3.03
CA THR A 114 22.17 -8.60 2.12
C THR A 114 22.96 -7.40 1.67
N SER A 115 24.30 -7.45 1.74
CA SER A 115 25.18 -6.33 1.45
C SER A 115 26.32 -6.76 0.54
N TRP A 116 26.70 -5.91 -0.41
CA TRP A 116 27.85 -6.11 -1.30
C TRP A 116 28.53 -4.78 -1.60
N VAL A 117 29.83 -4.84 -1.94
CA VAL A 117 30.58 -3.67 -2.37
C VAL A 117 30.31 -3.43 -3.86
N ALA A 118 30.00 -2.19 -4.21
CA ALA A 118 29.82 -1.73 -5.57
C ALA A 118 30.74 -0.54 -5.85
N GLU A 119 30.86 -0.16 -7.11
CA GLU A 119 31.68 0.98 -7.54
C GLU A 119 30.76 2.06 -8.11
N GLY A 120 30.89 3.28 -7.58
CA GLY A 120 30.19 4.47 -8.06
C GLY A 120 31.16 5.44 -8.70
N ARG A 121 30.61 6.53 -9.26
CA ARG A 121 31.42 7.59 -9.89
C ARG A 121 32.51 8.14 -8.96
N ASP A 122 32.19 8.30 -7.69
CA ASP A 122 33.07 8.93 -6.69
C ASP A 122 33.83 7.89 -5.83
N GLY A 123 33.90 6.63 -6.27
CA GLY A 123 34.60 5.55 -5.58
C GLY A 123 33.70 4.40 -5.09
N HIS A 124 34.23 3.57 -4.19
CA HIS A 124 33.50 2.43 -3.65
C HIS A 124 32.26 2.86 -2.85
N ARG A 125 31.17 2.11 -3.03
CA ARG A 125 29.90 2.30 -2.33
C ARG A 125 29.46 0.96 -1.75
N LEU A 126 28.83 1.00 -0.58
CA LEU A 126 28.21 -0.18 0.00
C LEU A 126 26.75 -0.21 -0.45
N MET A 127 26.39 -1.25 -1.18
CA MET A 127 25.02 -1.53 -1.60
C MET A 127 24.40 -2.54 -0.64
N MET A 128 23.16 -2.28 -0.24
CA MET A 128 22.39 -3.14 0.65
C MET A 128 21.01 -3.38 0.07
N GLN A 129 20.51 -4.61 0.20
CA GLN A 129 19.12 -4.95 -0.03
C GLN A 129 18.50 -5.48 1.25
N VAL A 130 17.36 -4.89 1.60
CA VAL A 130 16.59 -5.23 2.79
C VAL A 130 15.17 -5.57 2.35
N LEU A 131 14.80 -6.84 2.44
CA LEU A 131 13.41 -7.27 2.31
C LEU A 131 12.71 -7.04 3.65
N THR A 132 11.56 -6.37 3.64
CA THR A 132 10.75 -6.15 4.84
C THR A 132 9.26 -6.19 4.53
N LYS A 133 8.42 -6.35 5.55
CA LYS A 133 6.97 -6.17 5.42
C LYS A 133 6.67 -4.70 5.13
N ARG A 134 5.69 -4.43 4.28
CA ARG A 134 5.28 -3.05 3.92
C ARG A 134 4.93 -2.22 5.16
N SER A 135 4.32 -2.83 6.18
CA SER A 135 4.03 -2.17 7.47
C SER A 135 5.27 -1.69 8.24
N ASN A 136 6.43 -2.31 8.01
CA ASN A 136 7.69 -1.94 8.64
C ASN A 136 8.57 -1.04 7.76
N GLU A 137 8.14 -0.71 6.53
CA GLU A 137 8.91 0.15 5.62
C GLU A 137 9.25 1.49 6.25
N LYS A 138 8.27 2.15 6.88
CA LYS A 138 8.46 3.45 7.52
C LYS A 138 9.50 3.40 8.65
N LYS A 139 9.50 2.34 9.46
CA LYS A 139 10.48 2.13 10.53
C LYS A 139 11.88 1.92 9.95
N LEU A 140 11.99 1.14 8.88
CA LEU A 140 13.27 0.90 8.21
C LEU A 140 13.82 2.19 7.58
N TRP A 141 12.97 2.99 6.94
CA TRP A 141 13.34 4.30 6.40
C TRP A 141 13.88 5.24 7.48
N GLN A 142 13.20 5.34 8.61
CA GLN A 142 13.65 6.17 9.74
C GLN A 142 14.99 5.69 10.28
N LEU A 143 15.14 4.39 10.50
CA LEU A 143 16.39 3.81 10.99
C LEU A 143 17.57 4.04 10.03
N ILE A 144 17.35 3.90 8.71
CA ILE A 144 18.38 4.21 7.71
C ILE A 144 18.75 5.70 7.75
N HIS A 145 17.76 6.58 7.86
CA HIS A 145 18.01 8.03 7.91
C HIS A 145 18.78 8.46 9.17
N GLU A 146 18.51 7.82 10.32
CA GLU A 146 19.23 8.07 11.58
C GLU A 146 20.68 7.58 11.52
N ILE A 147 20.93 6.40 10.96
CA ILE A 147 22.28 5.81 10.91
C ILE A 147 23.11 6.43 9.78
N ALA A 148 22.50 6.67 8.62
CA ALA A 148 23.16 7.12 7.40
C ALA A 148 22.30 8.18 6.68
N PRO A 149 22.36 9.46 7.12
CA PRO A 149 21.50 10.52 6.56
C PRO A 149 21.80 10.85 5.10
N LYS A 150 22.99 10.51 4.60
CA LYS A 150 23.40 10.65 3.19
C LYS A 150 23.07 9.42 2.33
N ALA A 151 22.41 8.42 2.90
CA ALA A 151 22.07 7.20 2.17
C ALA A 151 21.09 7.49 1.04
N PHE A 152 21.33 6.86 -0.11
CA PHE A 152 20.38 6.85 -1.21
C PHE A 152 19.52 5.59 -1.12
N VAL A 153 18.20 5.74 -1.03
CA VAL A 153 17.27 4.65 -0.78
C VAL A 153 16.23 4.57 -1.89
N ILE A 154 16.05 3.38 -2.46
CA ILE A 154 15.00 3.07 -3.44
C ILE A 154 14.15 1.92 -2.91
N SER A 155 12.84 2.02 -3.09
CA SER A 155 11.86 1.02 -2.68
C SER A 155 11.31 0.26 -3.91
N PHE A 156 11.33 -1.07 -3.87
CA PHE A 156 10.83 -1.96 -4.93
C PHE A 156 9.76 -2.91 -4.37
N GLU A 157 8.70 -3.15 -5.12
CA GLU A 157 7.65 -4.10 -4.72
C GLU A 157 7.85 -5.48 -5.41
N PRO A 158 8.27 -6.52 -4.67
CA PRO A 158 8.34 -7.87 -5.22
C PRO A 158 6.94 -8.45 -5.49
N LYS A 159 6.73 -9.00 -6.69
CA LYS A 159 5.46 -9.66 -7.07
C LYS A 159 5.34 -11.09 -6.52
N ASN A 160 6.44 -11.85 -6.52
CA ASN A 160 6.47 -13.24 -6.08
C ASN A 160 7.69 -13.45 -5.17
N LEU A 161 7.49 -14.17 -4.06
CA LEU A 161 8.55 -14.53 -3.12
C LEU A 161 8.61 -16.06 -3.00
N LYS A 162 9.83 -16.63 -3.11
CA LYS A 162 10.08 -18.06 -2.93
C LYS A 162 11.39 -18.27 -2.19
N GLY A 163 11.32 -18.81 -0.98
CA GLY A 163 12.48 -19.04 -0.10
C GLY A 163 13.06 -17.77 0.56
N GLY A 164 14.11 -17.94 1.37
CA GLY A 164 14.85 -16.86 2.04
C GLY A 164 14.57 -16.72 3.54
N PHE A 165 15.35 -15.86 4.21
CA PHE A 165 15.31 -15.59 5.66
C PHE A 165 13.91 -15.25 6.20
N TRP A 166 13.07 -14.61 5.38
CA TRP A 166 11.70 -14.25 5.76
C TRP A 166 10.69 -15.39 5.61
N VAL A 167 10.95 -16.39 4.76
CA VAL A 167 9.99 -17.49 4.52
C VAL A 167 9.87 -18.43 5.72
N ASN A 168 10.93 -18.55 6.53
CA ASN A 168 10.91 -19.36 7.75
C ASN A 168 10.20 -18.69 8.93
N ARG A 169 10.11 -17.35 8.97
CA ARG A 169 9.36 -16.58 9.99
C ARG A 169 7.89 -16.33 9.65
N LEU A 170 7.41 -16.85 8.53
CA LEU A 170 6.02 -16.75 8.07
C LEU A 170 5.19 -18.01 8.31
N ARG A 171 5.81 -19.06 8.87
CA ARG A 171 5.17 -20.35 9.16
C ARG A 171 4.88 -20.59 10.66
N GLN A 172 5.12 -19.58 11.50
CA GLN A 172 4.75 -19.59 12.92
C GLN A 172 3.64 -18.57 13.17
#